data_AF-A0A6A7AMD4-F1
#
_entry.id   AF-A0A6A7AMD4-F1
#
_cell.length_a   1.000
_cell.length_b   1.000
_cell.length_c   1.000
_cell.angle_alpha   90.00
_cell.angle_beta   90.00
_cell.angle_gamma   90.00
#
_symmetry.space_group_name_H-M   'P 1'
#
loop_
_entity.id
_entity.type
_entity.pdbx_description
1 polymer ?
#
loop_
_entity_poly.entity_id
_entity_poly.type
_entity_poly.pdbx_seq_one_letter_code
_entity_poly.pdbx_strand_id
1 'polypeptide(L)'
;QIRETLGAIALLPSPLSASSLARLLCVPAEDVHRTLYELHSIVDVPRDRNRPVRLHHPSFRDFLLNRERCSDERLWVDEKSTHKKLVGRCLELMSAPGRLRQDLCGIGVPSALAAEMEPALLEQCLPKELQYACLYWINHLAKSGAKLCDNDEVHNFLKGHCLHWIEALGWMGNVSEGIHAISSL
;
A
#
# COMPACT_ATOMS: atom_id res chain seq x y z
N GLN A 1 -3.46 -11.92 -11.78
CA GLN A 1 -3.16 -12.40 -10.43
C GLN A 1 -1.66 -12.50 -10.13
N ILE A 2 -0.93 -13.51 -10.64
CA ILE A 2 0.51 -13.72 -10.31
C ILE A 2 1.34 -12.44 -10.47
N ARG A 3 1.31 -11.82 -11.66
CA ARG A 3 2.05 -10.59 -11.96
C ARG A 3 1.70 -9.41 -11.04
N GLU A 4 0.44 -9.30 -10.61
CA GLU A 4 -0.02 -8.21 -9.75
C GLU A 4 0.50 -8.38 -8.33
N THR A 5 0.37 -9.58 -7.76
CA THR A 5 0.92 -9.92 -6.44
C THR A 5 2.45 -9.82 -6.43
N LEU A 6 3.11 -10.37 -7.45
CA LEU A 6 4.56 -10.33 -7.58
C LEU A 6 5.09 -8.91 -7.78
N GLY A 7 4.46 -8.14 -8.66
CA GLY A 7 4.80 -6.73 -8.89
C GLY A 7 4.62 -5.88 -7.64
N ALA A 8 3.57 -6.14 -6.85
CA ALA A 8 3.41 -5.52 -5.54
C ALA A 8 4.59 -5.88 -4.62
N ILE A 9 4.86 -7.17 -4.37
CA ILE A 9 5.97 -7.62 -3.51
C ILE A 9 7.31 -6.98 -3.92
N ALA A 10 7.55 -6.82 -5.22
CA ALA A 10 8.77 -6.21 -5.76
C ALA A 10 8.86 -4.68 -5.58
N LEU A 11 7.72 -3.98 -5.46
CA LEU A 11 7.65 -2.52 -5.52
C LEU A 11 7.13 -1.84 -4.25
N LEU A 12 6.62 -2.58 -3.25
CA LEU A 12 6.24 -2.00 -1.96
C LEU A 12 7.50 -1.45 -1.25
N PRO A 13 7.56 -0.15 -0.89
CA PRO A 13 8.67 0.38 -0.10
C PRO A 13 8.74 -0.24 1.30
N SER A 14 7.58 -0.62 1.86
CA SER A 14 7.46 -1.35 3.12
C SER A 14 6.73 -2.67 2.89
N PRO A 15 7.39 -3.84 3.06
CA PRO A 15 6.78 -5.14 2.84
C PRO A 15 5.57 -5.41 3.74
N LEU A 16 4.54 -6.05 3.18
CA LEU A 16 3.32 -6.45 3.89
C LEU A 16 3.25 -7.97 4.09
N SER A 17 2.49 -8.42 5.09
CA SER A 17 2.11 -9.83 5.22
C SER A 17 1.22 -10.26 4.06
N ALA A 18 1.07 -11.56 3.83
CA ALA A 18 0.21 -12.07 2.76
C ALA A 18 -1.24 -11.60 2.91
N SER A 19 -1.74 -11.52 4.15
CA SER A 19 -3.10 -11.05 4.44
C SER A 19 -3.27 -9.55 4.19
N SER A 20 -2.34 -8.72 4.66
CA SER A 20 -2.36 -7.28 4.40
C SER A 20 -2.15 -6.97 2.91
N LEU A 21 -1.31 -7.74 2.21
CA LEU A 21 -1.11 -7.61 0.77
C LEU A 21 -2.40 -7.93 -0.01
N ALA A 22 -3.12 -9.00 0.36
CA ALA A 22 -4.39 -9.33 -0.26
C ALA A 22 -5.43 -8.21 -0.08
N ARG A 23 -5.51 -7.65 1.14
CA ARG A 23 -6.40 -6.52 1.45
C ARG A 23 -6.00 -5.24 0.71
N LEU A 24 -4.71 -4.94 0.60
CA LEU A 24 -4.21 -3.82 -0.20
C LEU A 24 -4.58 -3.97 -1.67
N LEU A 25 -4.39 -5.16 -2.24
CA LEU A 25 -4.66 -5.42 -3.66
C LEU A 25 -6.16 -5.60 -3.96
N CYS A 26 -7.03 -5.59 -2.95
CA CYS A 26 -8.47 -5.86 -3.09
C CYS A 26 -8.75 -7.20 -3.79
N VAL A 27 -7.98 -8.25 -3.45
CA VAL A 27 -8.13 -9.61 -4.01
C VAL A 27 -8.34 -10.66 -2.92
N PRO A 28 -8.92 -11.83 -3.24
CA PRO A 28 -9.03 -12.93 -2.29
C PRO A 28 -7.67 -13.33 -1.72
N ALA A 29 -7.62 -13.64 -0.42
CA ALA A 29 -6.38 -14.06 0.22
C ALA A 29 -5.82 -15.32 -0.44
N GLU A 30 -6.69 -16.23 -0.85
CA GLU A 30 -6.37 -17.49 -1.53
C GLU A 30 -5.57 -17.26 -2.81
N ASP A 31 -5.85 -16.17 -3.53
CA ASP A 31 -5.17 -15.84 -4.78
C ASP A 31 -3.73 -15.34 -4.55
N VAL A 32 -3.53 -14.59 -3.47
CA VAL A 32 -2.18 -14.23 -3.00
C VAL A 32 -1.45 -15.50 -2.56
N HIS A 33 -2.04 -16.32 -1.69
CA HIS A 33 -1.40 -17.55 -1.21
C HIS A 33 -1.06 -18.52 -2.33
N ARG A 34 -1.91 -18.66 -3.35
CA ARG A 34 -1.63 -19.46 -4.55
C ARG A 34 -0.40 -18.94 -5.29
N THR A 35 -0.33 -17.62 -5.50
CA THR A 35 0.84 -17.00 -6.14
C THR A 35 2.11 -17.23 -5.31
N LEU A 36 2.03 -17.07 -3.98
CA LEU A 36 3.16 -17.31 -3.08
C LEU A 36 3.62 -18.76 -3.09
N TYR A 37 2.69 -19.71 -3.19
CA TYR A 37 3.00 -21.13 -3.30
C TYR A 37 3.70 -21.46 -4.63
N GLU A 38 3.21 -20.90 -5.74
CA GLU A 38 3.84 -21.09 -7.06
C GLU A 38 5.25 -20.48 -7.13
N LEU A 39 5.50 -19.41 -6.37
CA LEU A 39 6.77 -18.68 -6.35
C LEU A 39 7.60 -18.95 -5.08
N HIS A 40 7.33 -20.03 -4.34
CA HIS A 40 7.97 -20.33 -3.05
C HIS A 40 9.50 -20.49 -3.12
N SER A 41 10.05 -20.77 -4.32
CA SER A 41 11.50 -20.90 -4.52
C SER A 41 12.23 -19.54 -4.61
N ILE A 42 11.49 -18.45 -4.77
CA ILE A 42 12.01 -17.09 -5.00
C ILE A 42 11.41 -16.05 -4.04
N VAL A 43 10.35 -16.43 -3.31
CA VAL A 43 9.68 -15.60 -2.30
C VAL A 43 9.80 -16.26 -0.92
N ASP A 44 10.32 -15.51 0.04
CA ASP A 44 10.29 -15.86 1.46
C ASP A 44 8.87 -15.70 2.01
N VAL A 45 8.23 -16.83 2.30
CA VAL A 45 6.90 -16.89 2.91
C VAL A 45 7.07 -17.32 4.37
N PRO A 46 6.98 -16.37 5.33
CA PRO A 46 7.20 -16.69 6.73
C PRO A 46 6.09 -17.62 7.27
N ARG A 47 6.46 -18.52 8.20
CA ARG A 47 5.50 -19.38 8.91
C ARG A 47 4.49 -18.57 9.73
N ASP A 48 4.97 -17.49 10.34
CA ASP A 48 4.12 -16.51 11.01
C ASP A 48 3.41 -15.64 9.95
N ARG A 49 2.08 -15.76 9.91
CA ARG A 49 1.21 -15.07 8.94
C ARG A 49 1.19 -13.55 9.11
N ASN A 50 1.67 -13.03 10.24
CA ASN A 50 1.78 -11.60 10.49
C ASN A 50 3.10 -11.01 9.99
N ARG A 51 4.09 -11.85 9.66
CA ARG A 51 5.36 -11.39 9.12
C ARG A 51 5.24 -11.06 7.63
N PRO A 52 6.03 -10.08 7.15
CA PRO A 52 5.97 -9.65 5.77
C PRO A 52 6.52 -10.70 4.81
N VAL A 53 5.92 -10.75 3.62
CA VAL A 53 6.41 -11.52 2.47
C VAL A 53 7.51 -10.72 1.78
N ARG A 54 8.61 -11.38 1.38
CA ARG A 54 9.75 -10.72 0.72
C ARG A 54 10.32 -11.57 -0.40
N LEU A 55 10.96 -10.95 -1.38
CA LEU A 55 11.80 -11.70 -2.32
C LEU A 55 13.03 -12.24 -1.59
N HIS A 56 13.49 -13.43 -1.94
CA HIS A 56 14.71 -14.00 -1.35
C HIS A 56 15.96 -13.17 -1.66
N HIS A 57 16.02 -12.56 -2.85
CA HIS A 57 17.18 -11.82 -3.28
C HIS A 57 16.80 -10.53 -4.03
N PRO A 58 17.44 -9.38 -3.71
CA PRO A 58 17.18 -8.11 -4.38
C PRO A 58 17.34 -8.18 -5.91
N SER A 59 18.30 -8.96 -6.43
CA SER A 59 18.50 -9.10 -7.88
C SER A 59 17.29 -9.68 -8.62
N PHE A 60 16.38 -10.37 -7.93
CA PHE A 60 15.16 -10.87 -8.54
C PHE A 60 14.19 -9.73 -8.85
N ARG A 61 14.12 -8.70 -7.99
CA ARG A 61 13.43 -7.45 -8.32
C ARG A 61 14.00 -6.86 -9.62
N ASP A 62 15.32 -6.73 -9.70
CA ASP A 62 15.97 -6.14 -10.88
C ASP A 62 15.77 -6.98 -12.16
N PHE A 63 15.64 -8.30 -12.02
CA PHE A 63 15.25 -9.19 -13.11
C PHE A 63 13.81 -8.91 -13.56
N LEU A 64 12.85 -8.86 -12.63
CA LEU A 64 11.42 -8.67 -12.93
C LEU A 64 11.12 -7.34 -13.62
N LEU A 65 11.86 -6.29 -13.27
CA LEU A 65 11.66 -4.94 -13.81
C LEU A 65 12.38 -4.71 -15.15
N ASN A 66 13.26 -5.63 -15.57
CA ASN A 66 13.99 -5.50 -16.83
C ASN A 66 13.36 -6.40 -17.90
N ARG A 67 12.74 -5.78 -18.91
CA ARG A 67 12.07 -6.47 -20.03
C ARG A 67 13.02 -7.28 -20.91
N GLU A 68 14.28 -6.87 -21.03
CA GLU A 68 15.30 -7.59 -21.80
C GLU A 68 15.76 -8.86 -21.08
N ARG A 69 15.73 -8.85 -19.73
CA ARG A 69 16.12 -10.00 -18.90
C ARG A 69 14.94 -10.95 -18.63
N CYS A 70 13.75 -10.43 -18.38
CA CYS A 70 12.55 -11.21 -18.08
C CYS A 70 11.64 -11.28 -19.31
N SER A 71 11.75 -12.37 -20.07
CA SER A 71 10.94 -12.62 -21.27
C SER A 71 9.59 -13.29 -20.99
N ASP A 72 9.36 -13.81 -19.77
CA ASP A 72 8.08 -14.39 -19.38
C ASP A 72 7.07 -13.28 -19.03
N GLU A 73 6.08 -13.05 -19.89
CA GLU A 73 5.02 -12.05 -19.70
C GLU A 73 4.20 -12.22 -18.40
N ARG A 74 4.21 -13.42 -17.82
CA ARG A 74 3.53 -13.71 -16.55
C ARG A 74 4.32 -13.19 -15.35
N LEU A 75 5.63 -13.01 -15.50
CA LEU A 75 6.54 -12.58 -14.44
C LEU A 75 7.01 -11.14 -14.63
N TRP A 76 7.24 -10.69 -15.87
CA TRP A 76 7.72 -9.34 -16.13
C TRP A 76 6.78 -8.28 -15.54
N VAL A 77 7.36 -7.29 -14.86
CA VAL A 77 6.65 -6.22 -14.17
C VAL A 77 7.01 -4.89 -14.82
N ASP A 78 6.01 -4.22 -15.41
CA ASP A 78 6.13 -2.82 -15.80
C ASP A 78 6.06 -1.95 -14.52
N GLU A 79 7.18 -1.31 -14.16
CA GLU A 79 7.31 -0.54 -12.93
C GLU A 79 6.31 0.61 -12.85
N LYS A 80 6.18 1.42 -13.92
CA LYS A 80 5.30 2.59 -13.95
C LYS A 80 3.84 2.19 -13.90
N SER A 81 3.46 1.20 -14.71
CA SER A 81 2.09 0.67 -14.75
C SER A 81 1.71 0.05 -13.41
N THR A 82 2.63 -0.66 -12.75
CA THR A 82 2.36 -1.29 -11.45
C THR A 82 2.25 -0.25 -10.35
N HIS A 83 3.11 0.77 -10.33
CA HIS A 83 2.94 1.90 -9.43
C HIS A 83 1.60 2.62 -9.62
N LYS A 84 1.18 2.86 -10.88
CA LYS A 84 -0.14 3.45 -11.17
C LYS A 84 -1.29 2.61 -10.59
N LYS A 85 -1.23 1.28 -10.75
CA LYS A 85 -2.22 0.36 -10.15
C LYS A 85 -2.22 0.42 -8.63
N LEU A 86 -1.04 0.46 -8.01
CA LEU A 86 -0.91 0.56 -6.56
C LEU A 86 -1.49 1.87 -6.02
N VAL A 87 -1.41 2.98 -6.76
CA VAL A 87 -2.16 4.20 -6.42
C VAL A 87 -3.64 3.90 -6.34
N GLY A 88 -4.24 3.40 -7.43
CA GLY A 88 -5.67 3.08 -7.48
C GLY A 88 -6.10 2.15 -6.34
N ARG A 89 -5.32 1.11 -6.04
CA ARG A 89 -5.57 0.20 -4.92
C ARG A 89 -5.51 0.87 -3.55
N CYS A 90 -4.53 1.76 -3.32
CA CYS A 90 -4.46 2.52 -2.07
C CYS A 90 -5.67 3.44 -1.91
N LEU A 91 -6.06 4.16 -2.97
CA LEU A 91 -7.20 5.08 -2.93
C LEU A 91 -8.51 4.33 -2.75
N GLU A 92 -8.71 3.21 -3.45
CA GLU A 92 -9.86 2.32 -3.31
C GLU A 92 -9.98 1.79 -1.88
N LEU A 93 -8.87 1.27 -1.32
CA LEU A 93 -8.83 0.78 0.06
C LEU A 93 -9.17 1.89 1.06
N MET A 94 -8.57 3.08 0.92
CA MET A 94 -8.80 4.18 1.85
C MET A 94 -10.23 4.75 1.76
N SER A 95 -10.81 4.78 0.56
CA SER A 95 -12.16 5.32 0.30
C SER A 95 -13.28 4.32 0.62
N ALA A 96 -12.95 3.04 0.84
CA ALA A 96 -13.96 2.04 1.12
C ALA A 96 -14.71 2.34 2.44
N PRO A 97 -16.01 1.98 2.54
CA PRO A 97 -16.82 2.29 3.72
C PRO A 97 -16.19 1.79 5.02
N GLY A 98 -16.09 2.68 6.01
CA GLY A 98 -15.54 2.36 7.34
C GLY A 98 -14.01 2.29 7.40
N ARG A 99 -13.29 2.63 6.32
CA ARG A 99 -11.81 2.69 6.30
C ARG A 99 -11.31 4.06 6.77
N LEU A 100 -11.30 5.09 5.92
CA LEU A 100 -11.04 6.45 6.37
C LEU A 100 -12.35 7.17 6.69
N ARG A 101 -12.48 7.63 7.94
CA ARG A 101 -13.62 8.39 8.45
C ARG A 101 -13.16 9.32 9.57
N GLN A 102 -13.94 10.36 9.82
CA GLN A 102 -13.73 11.25 10.97
C GLN A 102 -13.76 10.45 12.28
N ASP A 103 -12.87 10.83 13.21
CA ASP A 103 -12.71 10.17 14.51
C ASP A 103 -12.46 8.67 14.33
N LEU A 104 -11.41 8.37 13.56
CA LEU A 104 -11.11 7.02 13.11
C LEU A 104 -10.97 6.04 14.29
N CYS A 105 -10.38 6.52 15.38
CA CYS A 105 -10.15 5.77 16.60
C CYS A 105 -11.28 5.90 17.65
N GLY A 106 -12.29 6.74 17.41
CA GLY A 106 -13.40 6.92 18.36
C GLY A 106 -13.00 7.59 19.68
N ILE A 107 -11.88 8.32 19.69
CA ILE A 107 -11.27 8.87 20.91
C ILE A 107 -11.79 10.28 21.21
N GLY A 108 -12.43 10.97 20.25
CA GLY A 108 -13.17 12.20 20.50
C GLY A 108 -12.35 13.41 20.97
N VAL A 109 -11.01 13.34 21.02
CA VAL A 109 -10.13 14.46 21.43
C VAL A 109 -8.94 14.63 20.47
N PRO A 110 -8.58 15.87 20.05
CA PRO A 110 -7.55 16.10 19.04
C PRO A 110 -6.11 15.97 19.55
N SER A 111 -5.25 15.33 18.75
CA SER A 111 -3.79 15.52 18.61
C SER A 111 -2.87 15.16 19.80
N ALA A 112 -3.27 15.37 21.06
CA ALA A 112 -2.40 15.16 22.22
C ALA A 112 -2.15 13.68 22.58
N LEU A 113 -3.00 12.76 22.12
CA LEU A 113 -2.94 11.33 22.48
C LEU A 113 -2.25 10.43 21.44
N ALA A 114 -1.88 10.94 20.25
CA ALA A 114 -1.25 10.09 19.24
C ALA A 114 0.11 9.52 19.72
N ALA A 115 0.85 10.29 20.53
CA ALA A 115 2.08 9.85 21.17
C ALA A 115 1.86 8.86 22.34
N GLU A 116 0.65 8.82 22.92
CA GLU A 116 0.27 7.98 24.06
C GLU A 116 -0.56 6.75 23.63
N MET A 117 -0.93 6.66 22.36
CA MET A 117 -1.78 5.59 21.85
C MET A 117 -1.03 4.27 21.83
N GLU A 118 -1.63 3.25 22.44
CA GLU A 118 -1.07 1.91 22.42
C GLU A 118 -1.02 1.36 20.98
N PRO A 119 0.09 0.73 20.56
CA PRO A 119 0.21 0.14 19.23
C PRO A 119 -0.92 -0.83 18.85
N ALA A 120 -1.46 -1.54 19.85
CA ALA A 120 -2.58 -2.46 19.65
C ALA A 120 -3.90 -1.75 19.29
N LEU A 121 -4.16 -0.57 19.87
CA LEU A 121 -5.34 0.25 19.54
C LEU A 121 -5.19 0.88 18.15
N LEU A 122 -3.98 1.34 17.83
CA LEU A 122 -3.66 1.83 16.48
C LEU A 122 -3.92 0.75 15.43
N GLU A 123 -3.47 -0.49 15.64
CA GLU A 123 -3.68 -1.57 14.67
C GLU A 123 -5.15 -1.97 14.51
N GLN A 124 -5.99 -1.77 15.54
CA GLN A 124 -7.43 -2.01 15.44
C GLN A 124 -8.12 -0.96 14.56
N CYS A 125 -7.71 0.31 14.66
CA CYS A 125 -8.33 1.42 13.93
C CYS A 125 -7.71 1.63 12.55
N LEU A 126 -6.40 1.41 12.44
CA LEU A 126 -5.57 1.51 11.25
C LEU A 126 -4.82 0.18 11.04
N PRO A 127 -5.45 -0.82 10.41
CA PRO A 127 -4.76 -2.05 10.02
C PRO A 127 -3.54 -1.77 9.13
N LYS A 128 -2.58 -2.71 9.09
CA LYS A 128 -1.29 -2.52 8.39
C LYS A 128 -1.40 -2.13 6.92
N GLU A 129 -2.36 -2.68 6.19
CA GLU A 129 -2.62 -2.30 4.79
C GLU A 129 -3.12 -0.86 4.65
N LEU A 130 -3.89 -0.36 5.62
CA LEU A 130 -4.44 0.99 5.61
C LEU A 130 -3.35 1.99 6.01
N GLN A 131 -2.52 1.66 7.01
CA GLN A 131 -1.30 2.41 7.32
C GLN A 131 -0.42 2.53 6.08
N TYR A 132 -0.18 1.41 5.39
CA TYR A 132 0.60 1.38 4.16
C TYR A 132 0.01 2.32 3.09
N ALA A 133 -1.30 2.20 2.82
CA ALA A 133 -1.97 3.03 1.82
C ALA A 133 -1.83 4.51 2.14
N CYS A 134 -2.08 4.90 3.40
CA CYS A 134 -1.94 6.28 3.87
C CYS A 134 -0.52 6.84 3.68
N LEU A 135 0.51 6.01 3.91
CA LEU A 135 1.91 6.44 3.85
C LEU A 135 2.49 6.48 2.43
N TYR A 136 2.07 5.56 1.55
CA TYR A 136 2.81 5.29 0.30
C TYR A 136 2.04 5.60 -1.00
N TRP A 137 0.76 5.97 -0.96
CA TRP A 137 0.01 6.26 -2.19
C TRP A 137 0.65 7.39 -3.03
N ILE A 138 1.15 8.46 -2.39
CA ILE A 138 1.86 9.56 -3.08
C ILE A 138 3.21 9.08 -3.64
N ASN A 139 3.93 8.20 -2.93
CA ASN A 139 5.18 7.63 -3.43
C ASN A 139 4.95 6.83 -4.72
N HIS A 140 3.87 6.03 -4.75
CA HIS A 140 3.46 5.31 -5.93
C HIS A 140 3.03 6.26 -7.06
N LEU A 141 2.31 7.33 -6.74
CA LEU A 141 1.91 8.34 -7.72
C LEU A 141 3.12 8.99 -8.39
N ALA A 142 4.10 9.45 -7.61
CA ALA A 142 5.33 10.03 -8.12
C ALA A 142 6.10 9.08 -9.05
N LYS A 143 6.21 7.80 -8.69
CA LYS A 143 6.90 6.78 -9.50
C LYS A 143 6.12 6.30 -10.72
N SER A 144 4.79 6.46 -10.71
CA SER A 144 3.96 6.06 -11.84
C SER A 144 4.14 6.98 -13.06
N GLY A 145 4.58 8.23 -12.84
CA GLY A 145 4.58 9.26 -13.87
C GLY A 145 3.19 9.65 -14.37
N ALA A 146 2.13 9.30 -13.62
CA ALA A 146 0.77 9.73 -13.93
C ALA A 146 0.65 11.25 -13.79
N LYS A 147 -0.03 11.86 -14.75
CA LYS A 147 -0.40 13.27 -14.68
C LYS A 147 -1.76 13.38 -13.99
N LEU A 148 -1.84 14.25 -13.00
CA LEU A 148 -3.09 14.55 -12.32
C LEU A 148 -4.00 15.37 -13.21
N CYS A 149 -5.29 15.08 -13.17
CA CYS A 149 -6.32 15.79 -13.90
C CYS A 149 -7.55 16.00 -13.03
N ASP A 150 -8.28 17.08 -13.29
CA ASP A 150 -9.52 17.33 -12.58
C ASP A 150 -10.51 16.18 -12.78
N ASN A 151 -10.96 15.64 -11.64
CA ASN A 151 -11.97 14.58 -11.50
C ASN A 151 -11.42 13.18 -11.75
N ASP A 152 -10.09 13.03 -11.75
CA ASP A 152 -9.46 11.72 -11.63
C ASP A 152 -9.64 11.12 -10.22
N GLU A 153 -9.15 9.89 -10.04
CA GLU A 153 -9.24 9.14 -8.78
C GLU A 153 -8.57 9.87 -7.61
N VAL A 154 -7.45 10.56 -7.85
CA VAL A 154 -6.71 11.32 -6.82
C VAL A 154 -7.48 12.57 -6.42
N HIS A 155 -7.99 13.34 -7.40
CA HIS A 155 -8.79 14.53 -7.13
C HIS A 155 -10.07 14.18 -6.36
N ASN A 156 -10.77 13.12 -6.76
CA ASN A 156 -11.99 12.69 -6.08
C ASN A 156 -11.70 12.17 -4.66
N PHE A 157 -10.60 11.43 -4.48
CA PHE A 157 -10.15 11.01 -3.15
C PHE A 157 -9.87 12.22 -2.25
N LEU A 158 -9.09 13.20 -2.72
CA LEU A 158 -8.74 14.37 -1.91
C LEU A 158 -9.98 15.21 -1.57
N LYS A 159 -10.92 15.37 -2.49
CA LYS A 159 -12.21 16.05 -2.22
C LYS A 159 -13.00 15.40 -1.09
N GLY A 160 -13.02 14.07 -1.01
CA GLY A 160 -13.82 13.33 -0.03
C GLY A 160 -13.10 12.99 1.28
N HIS A 161 -11.79 12.76 1.22
CA HIS A 161 -11.03 12.12 2.30
C HIS A 161 -9.72 12.81 2.69
N CYS A 162 -9.40 14.00 2.17
CA CYS A 162 -8.15 14.68 2.52
C CYS A 162 -7.97 14.87 4.04
N LEU A 163 -9.01 15.35 4.74
CA LEU A 163 -8.95 15.53 6.20
C LEU A 163 -8.87 14.21 6.96
N HIS A 164 -9.61 13.18 6.52
CA HIS A 164 -9.56 11.84 7.11
C HIS A 164 -8.17 11.20 6.95
N TRP A 165 -7.52 11.45 5.81
CA TRP A 165 -6.15 11.00 5.53
C TRP A 165 -5.13 11.72 6.42
N ILE A 166 -5.24 13.05 6.57
CA ILE A 166 -4.39 13.83 7.48
C ILE A 166 -4.57 13.38 8.93
N GLU A 167 -5.81 13.09 9.35
CA GLU A 167 -6.10 12.54 10.68
C GLU A 167 -5.39 11.19 10.89
N ALA A 168 -5.49 10.27 9.92
CA ALA A 168 -4.79 8.99 9.96
C ALA A 168 -3.27 9.15 10.04
N LEU A 169 -2.69 10.12 9.31
CA LEU A 169 -1.27 10.47 9.43
C LEU A 169 -0.93 11.03 10.81
N GLY A 170 -1.84 11.79 11.43
CA GLY A 170 -1.76 12.26 12.82
C GLY A 170 -1.57 11.12 13.79
N TRP A 171 -2.41 10.10 13.68
CA TRP A 171 -2.34 8.89 14.50
C TRP A 171 -1.04 8.10 14.30
N MET A 172 -0.41 8.21 13.13
CA MET A 172 0.88 7.58 12.85
C MET A 172 2.08 8.49 13.15
N GLY A 173 1.86 9.75 13.55
CA GLY A 173 2.93 10.74 13.74
C GLY A 173 3.64 11.16 12.44
N ASN A 174 2.98 11.06 11.28
CA ASN A 174 3.53 11.30 9.94
C ASN A 174 2.86 12.49 9.20
N VAL A 175 2.31 13.45 9.94
CA VAL A 175 1.58 14.59 9.36
C VAL A 175 2.51 15.47 8.52
N SER A 176 3.72 15.74 9.01
CA SER A 176 4.70 16.59 8.33
C SER A 176 5.05 16.02 6.96
N GLU A 177 5.35 14.72 6.91
CA GLU A 177 5.66 13.97 5.71
C GLU A 177 4.49 13.99 4.72
N GLY A 178 3.26 13.81 5.21
CA GLY A 178 2.06 13.90 4.37
C GLY A 178 1.82 15.28 3.78
N ILE A 179 2.00 16.35 4.57
CA ILE A 179 1.88 17.74 4.10
C ILE A 179 2.93 18.04 3.04
N HIS A 180 4.18 17.62 3.25
CA HIS A 180 5.23 17.76 2.26
C HIS A 180 4.92 16.97 0.98
N ALA A 181 4.42 15.75 1.12
CA ALA A 181 4.08 14.90 -0.02
C ALA A 181 2.93 15.48 -0.85
N ILE A 182 1.85 15.96 -0.23
CA ILE A 182 0.71 16.53 -0.97
C ILE A 182 1.07 17.86 -1.63
N SER A 183 1.96 18.65 -1.03
CA SER A 183 2.45 19.91 -1.60
C SER A 183 3.33 19.71 -2.85
N SER A 184 3.74 18.47 -3.12
CA SER A 184 4.55 18.09 -4.29
C SER A 184 3.75 17.51 -5.46
N LEU A 185 2.42 17.43 -5.33
CA LEU A 185 1.51 16.92 -6.35
C LEU A 185 1.25 17.91 -7.49
#